data_AF-A0A101W1S1-F1
#
_entry.id   AF-A0A101W1S1-F1
#
_cell.length_a   1.000
_cell.length_b   1.000
_cell.length_c   1.000
_cell.angle_alpha   90.00
_cell.angle_beta   90.00
_cell.angle_gamma   90.00
#
_symmetry.space_group_name_H-M   'P 1'
#
loop_
_entity.id
_entity.type
_entity.pdbx_description
1 polymer ?
#
loop_
_entity_poly.entity_id
_entity_poly.type
_entity_poly.pdbx_seq_one_letter_code
_entity_poly.pdbx_strand_id
1 'polypeptide(L)'
;MFGKKKETNTLNVMYYEGLPGFIQDFPCTIILENDALVIKKINPDLIVKLPFNQVISIDAMPENNFLVQYHNTAGTTSKAGTKFYYVFKYTSSAGEPKHLAFWDVSAKTMNQVLNFREEVMHCAAPSEYTL
;
A
#
# COMPACT_ATOMS: atom_id res chain seq x y z
N MET A 1 19.91 -23.55 16.75
CA MET A 1 20.33 -22.61 15.69
C MET A 1 19.17 -21.67 15.41
N PHE A 2 19.12 -20.52 16.09
CA PHE A 2 18.18 -19.43 15.77
C PHE A 2 18.80 -18.57 14.67
N GLY A 3 18.03 -18.24 13.63
CA GLY A 3 18.49 -17.22 12.67
C GLY A 3 17.99 -17.34 11.24
N LYS A 4 16.68 -17.34 11.03
CA LYS A 4 16.08 -16.73 9.83
C LYS A 4 14.83 -15.98 10.29
N LYS A 5 14.98 -14.72 10.72
CA LYS A 5 13.86 -13.78 10.71
C LYS A 5 13.47 -13.61 9.23
N LYS A 6 12.49 -14.40 8.77
CA LYS A 6 11.95 -14.34 7.41
C LYS A 6 11.34 -12.96 7.19
N GLU A 7 11.83 -12.23 6.19
CA GLU A 7 11.09 -11.35 5.26
C GLU A 7 9.74 -10.77 5.72
N THR A 8 9.65 -10.20 6.92
CA THR A 8 8.43 -9.51 7.38
C THR A 8 8.24 -8.17 6.67
N ASN A 9 9.32 -7.62 6.12
CA ASN A 9 9.38 -6.29 5.53
C ASN A 9 9.02 -6.28 4.04
N THR A 10 8.58 -7.41 3.49
CA THR A 10 8.25 -7.53 2.06
C THR A 10 6.80 -7.97 1.90
N LEU A 11 6.08 -7.26 1.04
CA LEU A 11 4.67 -7.43 0.77
C LEU A 11 4.47 -7.62 -0.74
N ASN A 12 3.89 -8.74 -1.15
CA ASN A 12 3.58 -9.00 -2.56
C ASN A 12 2.09 -8.77 -2.82
N VAL A 13 1.77 -7.80 -3.67
CA VAL A 13 0.40 -7.37 -3.98
C VAL A 13 0.28 -7.04 -5.46
N MET A 14 -0.95 -6.89 -5.93
CA MET A 14 -1.25 -6.44 -7.28
C MET A 14 -1.45 -4.93 -7.25
N TYR A 15 -0.75 -4.19 -8.10
CA TYR A 15 -0.98 -2.76 -8.26
C TYR A 15 -2.34 -2.50 -8.93
N TYR A 16 -3.02 -1.43 -8.52
CA TYR A 16 -4.27 -1.00 -9.13
C TYR A 16 -4.15 0.40 -9.76
N GLU A 17 -3.91 1.43 -8.96
CA GLU A 17 -3.85 2.82 -9.45
C GLU A 17 -2.98 3.76 -8.58
N GLY A 18 -2.72 4.98 -9.09
CA GLY A 18 -2.04 6.06 -8.36
C GLY A 18 -0.59 6.36 -8.76
N LEU A 19 0.06 5.50 -9.55
CA LEU A 19 1.43 5.67 -10.04
C LEU A 19 1.50 5.74 -11.58
N PRO A 20 2.20 6.74 -12.16
CA PRO A 20 2.46 6.77 -13.59
C PRO A 20 3.41 5.62 -14.00
N GLY A 21 3.15 4.98 -15.14
CA GLY A 21 3.97 3.87 -15.68
C GLY A 21 3.69 2.49 -15.07
N PHE A 22 2.82 2.41 -14.06
CA PHE A 22 2.30 1.15 -13.55
C PHE A 22 1.04 0.73 -14.33
N ILE A 23 0.91 -0.57 -14.57
CA ILE A 23 -0.24 -1.15 -15.27
C ILE A 23 -1.13 -1.78 -14.21
N GLN A 24 -2.43 -1.48 -14.26
CA GLN A 24 -3.43 -2.07 -13.36
C GLN A 24 -3.37 -3.61 -13.39
N ASP A 25 -3.65 -4.23 -12.25
CA ASP A 25 -3.67 -5.68 -12.07
C ASP A 25 -2.32 -6.35 -12.40
N PHE A 26 -1.22 -5.65 -12.14
CA PHE A 26 0.14 -6.17 -12.33
C PHE A 26 0.84 -6.46 -11.00
N PRO A 27 1.59 -7.57 -10.87
CA PRO A 27 2.30 -7.90 -9.65
C PRO A 27 3.34 -6.84 -9.29
N CYS A 28 3.37 -6.46 -8.01
CA CYS A 28 4.38 -5.57 -7.46
C CYS A 28 4.77 -6.01 -6.04
N THR A 29 5.93 -5.55 -5.61
CA THR A 29 6.47 -5.83 -4.29
C THR A 29 6.67 -4.52 -3.55
N ILE A 30 6.11 -4.41 -2.35
CA ILE A 30 6.31 -3.28 -1.43
C ILE A 30 7.29 -3.75 -0.36
N ILE A 31 8.36 -2.99 -0.19
CA ILE A 31 9.40 -3.26 0.80
C ILE A 31 9.38 -2.13 1.82
N LEU A 32 9.29 -2.48 3.09
CA LEU A 32 9.43 -1.55 4.20
C LEU A 32 10.91 -1.37 4.50
N GLU A 33 11.44 -0.20 4.14
CA GLU A 33 12.77 0.26 4.54
C GLU A 33 12.66 1.17 5.78
N ASN A 34 13.77 1.71 6.27
CA ASN A 34 13.79 2.44 7.55
C ASN A 34 13.00 3.76 7.54
N ASP A 35 12.88 4.42 6.39
CA ASP A 35 12.30 5.76 6.23
C ASP A 35 11.30 5.89 5.07
N ALA A 36 11.09 4.80 4.31
CA ALA A 36 10.26 4.81 3.12
C ALA A 36 9.68 3.42 2.80
N LEU A 37 8.53 3.45 2.13
CA LEU A 37 7.97 2.31 1.42
C LEU A 37 8.56 2.28 0.00
N VAL A 38 9.22 1.18 -0.36
CA VAL A 38 9.81 0.99 -1.69
C VAL A 38 8.94 0.05 -2.50
N ILE A 39 8.27 0.59 -3.52
CA ILE A 39 7.38 -0.14 -4.42
C ILE A 39 8.17 -0.50 -5.67
N LYS A 40 8.29 -1.80 -5.94
CA LYS A 40 9.04 -2.35 -7.08
C LYS A 40 8.11 -3.09 -8.04
N LYS A 41 8.28 -2.83 -9.33
CA LYS A 41 7.67 -3.55 -10.44
C LYS A 41 8.81 -4.09 -11.29
N ILE A 42 8.74 -5.37 -11.69
CA ILE A 42 9.86 -6.05 -12.35
C ILE A 42 9.84 -5.84 -13.88
N ASN A 43 8.67 -5.62 -14.50
CA ASN A 43 8.52 -5.53 -15.95
C ASN A 43 7.60 -4.38 -16.40
N PRO A 44 8.14 -3.25 -16.91
CA PRO A 44 9.53 -2.82 -16.80
C PRO A 44 9.99 -2.64 -15.35
N ASP A 45 11.31 -2.74 -15.14
CA ASP A 45 11.92 -2.46 -13.83
C ASP A 45 11.67 -1.00 -13.46
N LEU A 46 10.84 -0.79 -12.45
CA LEU A 46 10.46 0.52 -11.95
C LEU A 46 10.41 0.48 -10.44
N ILE A 47 11.09 1.45 -9.82
CA ILE A 47 11.20 1.59 -8.37
C ILE A 47 10.64 2.95 -7.99
N VAL A 48 9.66 2.95 -7.11
CA VAL A 48 9.09 4.16 -6.51
C VAL A 48 9.34 4.13 -5.01
N LYS A 49 9.80 5.25 -4.46
CA LYS A 49 9.96 5.43 -3.01
C LYS A 49 8.90 6.39 -2.50
N LEU A 50 8.19 5.97 -1.47
CA LEU A 50 7.21 6.77 -0.74
C LEU A 50 7.72 6.97 0.70
N PRO A 51 8.34 8.12 1.00
CA PRO A 51 8.80 8.46 2.36
C PRO A 51 7.67 8.40 3.38
N PHE A 52 7.97 7.92 4.59
CA PHE A 52 6.96 7.79 5.66
C PHE A 52 6.31 9.12 6.02
N ASN A 53 7.07 10.22 6.02
CA ASN A 53 6.56 11.56 6.31
C ASN A 53 5.54 12.08 5.28
N GLN A 54 5.45 11.47 4.10
CA GLN A 54 4.43 11.78 3.11
C GLN A 54 3.16 10.95 3.32
N VAL A 55 3.24 9.82 4.02
CA VAL A 55 2.10 8.92 4.23
C VAL A 55 1.16 9.52 5.27
N ILE A 56 -0.11 9.69 4.88
CA ILE A 56 -1.18 10.21 5.74
C ILE A 56 -1.90 9.05 6.42
N SER A 57 -2.26 8.02 5.66
CA SER A 57 -2.94 6.83 6.18
C SER A 57 -2.75 5.64 5.27
N ILE A 58 -2.93 4.45 5.83
CA ILE A 58 -3.00 3.19 5.08
C ILE A 58 -4.30 2.50 5.48
N ASP A 59 -5.21 2.39 4.52
CA ASP A 59 -6.54 1.80 4.70
C ASP A 59 -6.59 0.41 4.06
N ALA A 60 -7.36 -0.49 4.66
CA ALA A 60 -7.51 -1.86 4.19
C ALA A 60 -9.01 -2.19 4.14
N MET A 61 -9.55 -2.53 2.96
CA MET A 61 -11.00 -2.66 2.78
C MET A 61 -11.41 -3.67 1.69
N PRO A 62 -12.62 -4.24 1.77
CA PRO A 62 -13.17 -5.09 0.70
C PRO A 62 -13.35 -4.33 -0.63
N GLU A 63 -13.32 -5.06 -1.75
CA GLU A 63 -13.51 -4.53 -3.10
C GLU A 63 -14.72 -3.60 -3.24
N ASN A 64 -15.90 -4.02 -2.79
CA ASN A 64 -17.12 -3.23 -2.95
C ASN A 64 -17.00 -1.86 -2.25
N ASN A 65 -16.37 -1.80 -1.07
CA ASN A 65 -16.16 -0.54 -0.36
C ASN A 65 -15.19 0.36 -1.13
N PHE A 66 -14.11 -0.22 -1.65
CA PHE A 66 -13.14 0.50 -2.48
C PHE A 66 -13.80 1.08 -3.75
N LEU A 67 -14.54 0.25 -4.50
CA LEU A 67 -15.17 0.69 -5.75
C LEU A 67 -16.25 1.76 -5.52
N VAL A 68 -17.03 1.65 -4.44
CA VAL A 68 -18.00 2.69 -4.08
C VAL A 68 -17.29 3.98 -3.70
N GLN A 69 -16.23 3.90 -2.89
CA GLN A 69 -15.55 5.08 -2.35
C GLN A 69 -14.71 5.83 -3.41
N TYR A 70 -14.01 5.11 -4.29
CA TYR A 70 -13.04 5.71 -5.22
C TYR A 70 -13.56 5.78 -6.67
N HIS A 71 -14.51 4.94 -7.05
CA HIS A 71 -15.03 4.85 -8.42
C HIS A 71 -16.54 5.08 -8.54
N ASN A 72 -17.22 5.41 -7.43
CA ASN A 72 -18.68 5.63 -7.38
C ASN A 72 -19.48 4.48 -8.03
N THR A 73 -18.97 3.25 -7.95
CA THR A 73 -19.55 2.07 -8.60
C THR A 73 -19.73 0.95 -7.59
N ALA A 74 -20.94 0.40 -7.51
CA ALA A 74 -21.25 -0.75 -6.67
C ALA A 74 -21.10 -2.06 -7.44
N GLY A 75 -20.57 -3.10 -6.78
CA GLY A 75 -20.40 -4.43 -7.35
C GLY A 75 -19.02 -5.03 -7.10
N THR A 76 -18.86 -6.31 -7.45
CA THR A 76 -17.57 -7.01 -7.41
C THR A 76 -17.13 -7.32 -8.83
N THR A 77 -15.88 -6.99 -9.19
CA THR A 77 -15.37 -7.30 -10.54
C THR A 77 -14.83 -8.74 -10.62
N SER A 78 -14.59 -9.37 -9.47
CA SER A 78 -14.02 -10.72 -9.41
C SER A 78 -15.05 -11.81 -9.70
N LYS A 79 -14.72 -12.70 -10.65
CA LYS A 79 -15.44 -13.96 -10.89
C LYS A 79 -14.89 -15.13 -10.05
N ALA A 80 -13.75 -14.95 -9.39
CA ALA A 80 -13.07 -15.99 -8.60
C ALA A 80 -12.32 -15.37 -7.41
N GLY A 81 -12.91 -15.45 -6.21
CA GLY A 81 -12.32 -14.98 -4.95
C GLY A 81 -12.58 -13.51 -4.62
N THR A 82 -12.61 -13.18 -3.33
CA THR A 82 -12.85 -11.82 -2.84
C THR A 82 -11.56 -11.00 -2.92
N LYS A 83 -11.55 -9.96 -3.77
CA LYS A 83 -10.45 -8.99 -3.79
C LYS A 83 -10.50 -8.12 -2.53
N PHE A 84 -9.35 -7.87 -1.94
CA PHE A 84 -9.18 -6.97 -0.82
C PHE A 84 -8.17 -5.89 -1.19
N TYR A 85 -8.53 -4.63 -0.94
CA TYR A 85 -7.78 -3.47 -1.39
C TYR A 85 -7.06 -2.80 -0.23
N TYR A 86 -5.88 -2.28 -0.53
CA TYR A 86 -5.03 -1.51 0.37
C TYR A 86 -4.75 -0.16 -0.25
N VAL A 87 -5.16 0.92 0.44
CA VAL A 87 -5.04 2.29 -0.06
C VAL A 87 -4.07 3.08 0.80
N PHE A 88 -2.97 3.47 0.20
CA PHE A 88 -1.93 4.29 0.83
C PHE A 88 -2.17 5.73 0.44
N LYS A 89 -2.70 6.54 1.36
CA LYS A 89 -2.92 7.98 1.15
C LYS A 89 -1.65 8.73 1.52
N TYR A 90 -1.27 9.68 0.68
CA TYR A 90 -0.05 10.45 0.87
C TYR A 90 -0.18 11.87 0.32
N THR A 91 0.69 12.76 0.80
CA THR A 91 0.88 14.09 0.23
C THR A 91 1.99 14.01 -0.81
N SER A 92 1.68 14.36 -2.06
CA SER A 92 2.68 14.43 -3.12
C SER A 92 3.70 15.55 -2.87
N SER A 93 4.81 15.55 -3.59
CA SER A 93 5.82 16.61 -3.52
C SER A 93 5.27 18.01 -3.87
N ALA A 94 4.16 18.08 -4.60
CA ALA A 94 3.45 19.32 -4.90
C ALA A 94 2.48 19.77 -3.78
N GLY A 95 2.38 19.03 -2.67
CA GLY A 95 1.46 19.31 -1.58
C GLY A 95 0.03 18.79 -1.80
N GLU A 96 -0.24 18.14 -2.93
CA GLU A 96 -1.58 17.61 -3.25
C GLU A 96 -1.81 16.25 -2.58
N PRO A 97 -3.00 16.00 -2.01
CA PRO A 97 -3.36 14.67 -1.53
C PRO A 97 -3.53 13.71 -2.70
N LYS A 98 -2.87 12.56 -2.61
CA LYS A 98 -2.94 11.46 -3.59
C LYS A 98 -3.08 10.14 -2.85
N HIS A 99 -3.42 9.09 -3.59
CA HIS A 99 -3.45 7.74 -3.06
C HIS A 99 -2.85 6.74 -4.04
N LEU A 100 -2.34 5.64 -3.48
CA LEU A 100 -1.95 4.45 -4.22
C LEU A 100 -2.86 3.32 -3.79
N ALA A 101 -3.41 2.57 -4.74
CA ALA A 101 -4.21 1.40 -4.44
C ALA A 101 -3.53 0.12 -4.92
N PHE A 102 -3.54 -0.88 -4.05
CA PHE A 102 -3.09 -2.23 -4.31
C PHE A 102 -4.19 -3.21 -3.91
N TRP A 103 -4.12 -4.44 -4.38
CA TRP A 103 -5.04 -5.48 -3.95
C TRP A 103 -4.37 -6.85 -3.86
N ASP A 104 -4.98 -7.74 -3.09
CA ASP A 104 -4.70 -9.17 -3.13
C ASP A 104 -6.00 -9.99 -3.15
N VAL A 105 -5.86 -11.31 -3.25
CA VAL A 105 -7.01 -12.23 -3.15
C VAL A 105 -7.11 -12.74 -1.72
N SER A 106 -8.30 -12.63 -1.15
CA SER A 106 -8.66 -13.17 0.17
C SER A 106 -7.86 -12.57 1.33
N ALA A 107 -7.42 -11.30 1.22
CA ALA A 107 -6.79 -10.56 2.30
C ALA A 107 -5.55 -11.25 2.91
N LYS A 108 -4.83 -12.05 2.11
CA LYS A 108 -3.68 -12.86 2.54
C LYS A 108 -2.59 -12.01 3.18
N THR A 109 -2.46 -10.78 2.74
CA THR A 109 -1.43 -9.83 3.14
C THR A 109 -1.93 -8.79 4.16
N MET A 110 -3.18 -8.88 4.60
CA MET A 110 -3.80 -7.85 5.45
C MET A 110 -3.02 -7.61 6.74
N ASN A 111 -2.62 -8.67 7.44
CA ASN A 111 -1.84 -8.53 8.68
C ASN A 111 -0.49 -7.85 8.43
N GLN A 112 0.16 -8.10 7.29
CA GLN A 112 1.42 -7.44 6.94
C GLN A 112 1.20 -5.96 6.65
N VAL A 113 0.12 -5.61 5.94
CA VAL A 113 -0.24 -4.21 5.68
C VAL A 113 -0.57 -3.46 6.96
N LEU A 114 -1.27 -4.10 7.91
CA LEU A 114 -1.56 -3.51 9.22
C LEU A 114 -0.28 -3.27 10.03
N ASN A 115 0.67 -4.21 10.01
CA ASN A 115 1.98 -4.00 10.64
C ASN A 115 2.75 -2.84 9.97
N PHE A 116 2.76 -2.77 8.64
CA PHE A 116 3.38 -1.65 7.91
C PHE A 116 2.75 -0.32 8.29
N ARG A 117 1.42 -0.29 8.42
CA ARG A 117 0.71 0.89 8.89
C ARG A 117 1.20 1.34 10.26
N GLU A 118 1.27 0.43 11.22
CA GLU A 118 1.75 0.77 12.57
C GLU A 118 3.18 1.32 12.54
N GLU A 119 4.09 0.68 11.80
CA GLU A 119 5.48 1.12 11.68
C GLU A 119 5.60 2.49 10.99
N VAL A 120 4.94 2.67 9.84
CA VAL A 120 4.93 3.95 9.11
C VAL A 120 4.36 5.08 9.98
N MET A 121 3.26 4.83 10.68
CA MET A 121 2.61 5.86 11.51
C MET A 121 3.41 6.17 12.77
N HIS A 122 4.13 5.21 13.33
CA HIS A 122 5.03 5.44 14.46
C HIS A 122 6.22 6.33 14.05
N CYS A 123 6.77 6.11 12.86
CA CYS A 123 7.92 6.87 12.35
C CYS A 123 7.54 8.22 11.71
N ALA A 124 6.32 8.36 11.18
CA ALA A 124 5.83 9.59 10.57
C ALA A 124 5.33 10.62 11.60
N ALA A 125 5.03 10.20 12.83
CA ALA A 125 4.63 11.11 13.90
C ALA A 125 5.82 11.99 14.34
N PRO A 126 5.69 13.33 14.32
CA PRO A 126 6.67 14.20 14.96
C PRO A 126 6.70 13.86 16.46
N SER A 127 7.89 13.48 16.95
CA SER A 127 8.17 13.40 18.37
C SER A 127 8.25 14.81 18.95
N GLU A 128 7.11 15.49 19.10
CA GLU A 128 6.87 16.60 20.05
C GLU A 128 5.49 17.22 19.78
N TYR A 129 4.56 17.00 20.72
CA TYR A 129 3.39 17.86 20.89
C TYR A 129 3.75 18.87 21.98
N THR A 130 3.84 20.16 21.63
CA THR A 130 3.75 21.26 22.60
C THR A 130 2.31 21.79 22.58
N LEU A 131 1.64 21.77 23.74
CA LEU A 131 0.38 22.48 23.97
C LEU A 131 0.63 23.97 24.21
#